data_AF-A0A8S2TMG1-F1
#
_entry.id   AF-A0A8S2TMG1-F1
#
_cell.length_a   1.000
_cell.length_b   1.000
_cell.length_c   1.000
_cell.angle_alpha   90.00
_cell.angle_beta   90.00
_cell.angle_gamma   90.00
#
_symmetry.space_group_name_H-M   'P 1'
#
loop_
_entity.id
_entity.type
_entity.pdbx_description
1 polymer ?
#
loop_
_entity_poly.entity_id
_entity_poly.type
_entity_poly.pdbx_seq_one_letter_code
_entity_poly.pdbx_strand_id
1 'polypeptide(L)'
;MPPYRYTGSSIRRLDLLGYEPWRCRHRYDSKQCMELSQSPLGIQCRILAIEVEEPKCIVQLIYSMLNLRTLHVSYENDECTNEYDLVKVLQHCLPSTWSITRASYGRIILQS
;
A
#
# COMPACT_ATOMS: atom_id res chain seq x y z
N MET A 1 -20.50 -3.25 -19.71
CA MET A 1 -19.71 -3.70 -18.55
C MET A 1 -19.14 -5.07 -18.88
N PRO A 2 -17.82 -5.23 -19.03
CA PRO A 2 -17.27 -6.55 -19.34
C PRO A 2 -17.27 -7.43 -18.07
N PRO A 3 -17.43 -8.75 -18.22
CA PRO A 3 -17.56 -9.67 -17.10
C PRO A 3 -16.18 -9.96 -16.52
N TYR A 4 -15.99 -9.67 -15.23
CA TYR A 4 -14.80 -10.09 -14.50
C TYR A 4 -14.80 -11.62 -14.39
N ARG A 5 -14.03 -12.28 -15.25
CA ARG A 5 -13.76 -13.73 -15.13
C ARG A 5 -13.01 -13.96 -13.83
N TYR A 6 -13.67 -14.58 -12.86
CA TYR A 6 -13.04 -15.23 -11.72
C TYR A 6 -12.11 -16.33 -12.25
N THR A 7 -10.84 -15.96 -12.45
CA THR A 7 -9.76 -16.93 -12.61
C THR A 7 -9.27 -17.24 -11.19
N GLY A 8 -9.25 -18.51 -10.81
CA GLY A 8 -8.79 -18.99 -9.50
C GLY A 8 -7.31 -18.71 -9.17
N SER A 9 -6.68 -17.79 -9.88
CA SER A 9 -5.39 -17.21 -9.55
C SER A 9 -5.59 -16.19 -8.43
N SER A 10 -5.18 -16.53 -7.21
CA SER A 10 -5.02 -15.57 -6.11
C SER A 10 -4.30 -14.33 -6.65
N ILE A 11 -4.95 -13.17 -6.68
CA ILE A 11 -4.28 -11.92 -7.07
C ILE A 11 -3.34 -11.56 -5.91
N ARG A 12 -2.10 -12.04 -6.01
CA ARG A 12 -1.08 -11.82 -4.99
C ARG A 12 -0.48 -10.42 -5.08
N ARG A 13 -0.62 -9.74 -6.22
CA ARG A 13 -0.01 -8.43 -6.46
C ARG A 13 -1.00 -7.48 -7.14
N LEU A 14 -1.14 -6.30 -6.57
CA LEU A 14 -1.88 -5.18 -7.12
C LEU A 14 -0.90 -4.02 -7.33
N ASP A 15 -0.76 -3.58 -8.57
CA ASP A 15 0.13 -2.48 -8.96
C ASP A 15 -0.72 -1.31 -9.44
N LEU A 16 -0.83 -0.29 -8.60
CA LEU A 16 -1.65 0.92 -8.82
C LEU A 16 -0.77 2.15 -9.08
N LEU A 17 0.54 1.95 -9.25
CA LEU A 17 1.43 3.01 -9.70
C LEU A 17 1.06 3.35 -11.14
N GLY A 18 0.50 4.53 -11.36
CA GLY A 18 0.06 4.98 -12.67
C GLY A 18 1.20 4.89 -13.69
N TYR A 19 0.99 4.18 -14.80
CA TYR A 19 2.04 3.87 -15.76
C TYR A 19 2.29 4.97 -16.82
N GLU A 20 1.75 6.18 -16.65
CA GLU A 20 1.82 7.21 -17.69
C GLU A 20 2.58 8.45 -17.25
N PRO A 21 3.73 8.78 -17.89
CA PRO A 21 4.56 9.96 -17.58
C PRO A 21 3.85 11.32 -17.74
N TRP A 22 2.66 11.33 -18.34
CA TRP A 22 1.94 12.54 -18.75
C TRP A 22 0.57 12.71 -18.08
N ARG A 23 0.13 11.72 -17.29
CA ARG A 23 -1.08 11.85 -16.47
C ARG A 23 -0.66 12.19 -15.05
N CYS A 24 -1.35 13.15 -14.44
CA CYS A 24 -1.27 13.40 -13.01
C CYS A 24 -1.32 12.04 -12.30
N ARG A 25 -0.25 11.68 -11.58
CA ARG A 25 -0.19 10.45 -10.82
C ARG A 25 -1.41 10.43 -9.91
N HIS A 26 -2.27 9.43 -10.09
CA HIS A 26 -3.48 9.31 -9.29
C HIS A 26 -3.06 8.88 -7.89
N ARG A 27 -3.14 9.81 -6.94
CA ARG A 27 -2.89 9.53 -5.54
C ARG A 27 -4.18 9.11 -4.87
N TYR A 28 -4.09 8.06 -4.08
CA TYR A 28 -5.22 7.53 -3.34
C TYR A 28 -5.39 8.34 -2.05
N ASP A 29 -6.54 8.98 -1.93
CA ASP A 29 -6.97 9.62 -0.69
C ASP A 29 -7.39 8.58 0.36
N SER A 30 -7.74 9.03 1.56
CA SER A 30 -8.16 8.16 2.66
C SER A 30 -9.40 7.31 2.34
N LYS A 31 -10.35 7.87 1.59
CA LYS A 31 -11.59 7.18 1.21
C LYS A 31 -11.30 6.07 0.20
N GLN A 32 -10.51 6.37 -0.82
CA GLN A 32 -10.11 5.41 -1.84
C GLN A 32 -9.24 4.28 -1.27
N CYS A 33 -8.36 4.59 -0.31
CA CYS A 33 -7.62 3.56 0.43
C CYS A 33 -8.54 2.65 1.25
N MET A 34 -9.58 3.21 1.87
CA MET A 34 -10.58 2.45 2.60
C MET A 34 -11.35 1.50 1.68
N GLU A 35 -11.90 2.04 0.59
CA GLU A 35 -12.64 1.26 -0.42
C GLU A 35 -11.77 0.15 -1.02
N LEU A 36 -10.50 0.45 -1.31
CA LEU A 36 -9.54 -0.54 -1.79
C LEU A 36 -9.34 -1.66 -0.78
N SER A 37 -9.10 -1.32 0.50
CA SER A 37 -8.83 -2.31 1.55
C SER A 37 -9.99 -3.26 1.82
N GLN A 38 -11.22 -2.78 1.61
CA GLN A 38 -12.46 -3.56 1.78
C GLN A 38 -12.87 -4.32 0.50
N SER A 39 -12.26 -3.99 -0.64
CA SER A 39 -12.57 -4.66 -1.90
C SER A 39 -12.06 -6.11 -1.90
N PRO A 40 -12.66 -7.01 -2.73
CA PRO A 40 -12.14 -8.36 -2.90
C PRO A 40 -10.66 -8.40 -3.33
N LEU A 41 -10.23 -7.41 -4.12
CA LEU A 41 -8.84 -7.26 -4.55
C LEU A 41 -7.93 -6.93 -3.36
N GLY A 42 -8.36 -5.99 -2.52
CA GLY A 42 -7.58 -5.60 -1.35
C GLY A 42 -7.48 -6.70 -0.30
N ILE A 43 -8.58 -7.40 -0.05
CA ILE A 43 -8.63 -8.52 0.91
C ILE A 43 -7.67 -9.64 0.51
N GLN A 44 -7.52 -9.93 -0.79
CA GLN A 44 -6.66 -11.00 -1.29
C GLN A 44 -5.21 -10.56 -1.59
N CYS A 45 -4.95 -9.25 -1.58
CA CYS A 45 -3.67 -8.68 -1.96
C CYS A 45 -2.57 -9.08 -0.97
N ARG A 46 -1.42 -9.51 -1.49
CA ARG A 46 -0.19 -9.73 -0.70
C ARG A 46 0.88 -8.69 -0.98
N ILE A 47 0.89 -8.13 -2.18
CA ILE A 47 1.88 -7.16 -2.65
C ILE A 47 1.10 -5.98 -3.24
N LEU A 48 1.10 -4.84 -2.55
CA LEU A 48 0.47 -3.62 -3.05
C LEU A 48 1.54 -2.65 -3.48
N ALA A 49 1.41 -2.05 -4.67
CA ALA A 49 2.15 -0.86 -5.05
C ALA A 49 1.14 0.27 -5.26
N ILE A 50 1.29 1.39 -4.55
CA ILE A 50 0.27 2.45 -4.52
C ILE A 50 0.89 3.81 -4.23
N GLU A 51 0.33 4.87 -4.81
CA GLU A 51 0.63 6.24 -4.39
C GLU A 51 -0.49 6.75 -3.49
N VAL A 52 -0.16 7.32 -2.34
CA VAL A 52 -1.14 7.86 -1.40
C VAL A 52 -0.90 9.34 -1.16
N GLU A 53 -1.95 10.08 -0.83
CA GLU A 53 -1.82 11.50 -0.48
C GLU A 53 -1.14 11.69 0.89
N GLU A 54 -1.49 10.84 1.86
CA GLU A 54 -1.09 11.03 3.25
C GLU A 54 -0.55 9.74 3.89
N PRO A 55 0.47 9.84 4.79
CA PRO A 55 1.03 8.68 5.48
C PRO A 55 0.02 7.87 6.31
N LYS A 56 -1.04 8.51 6.81
CA LYS A 56 -2.10 7.85 7.58
C LYS A 56 -2.86 6.80 6.76
N CYS A 57 -2.92 6.96 5.44
CA CYS A 57 -3.49 5.97 4.53
C CYS A 57 -2.67 4.67 4.51
N ILE A 58 -1.35 4.77 4.64
CA ILE A 58 -0.42 3.63 4.68
C ILE A 58 -0.73 2.74 5.89
N VAL A 59 -0.87 3.37 7.07
CA VAL A 59 -1.23 2.69 8.33
C VAL A 59 -2.56 1.96 8.16
N GLN A 60 -3.57 2.64 7.63
CA GLN A 60 -4.89 2.07 7.42
C GLN A 60 -4.89 0.86 6.47
N LEU A 61 -4.14 0.94 5.36
CA LEU A 61 -3.98 -0.17 4.42
C LEU A 61 -3.34 -1.38 5.10
N ILE A 62 -2.28 -1.17 5.88
CA ILE A 62 -1.60 -2.26 6.60
C ILE A 62 -2.54 -2.93 7.61
N TYR A 63 -3.31 -2.15 8.37
CA TYR A 63 -4.26 -2.68 9.34
C TYR A 63 -5.42 -3.45 8.69
N SER A 64 -5.92 -2.95 7.55
CA SER A 64 -7.14 -3.48 6.94
C SER A 64 -6.87 -4.65 5.99
N MET A 65 -5.70 -4.68 5.36
CA MET A 65 -5.31 -5.72 4.40
C MET A 65 -4.51 -6.81 5.11
N LEU A 66 -5.19 -7.69 5.84
CA LEU A 66 -4.58 -8.74 6.68
C LEU A 66 -3.65 -9.70 5.92
N ASN A 67 -3.81 -9.82 4.60
CA ASN A 67 -2.96 -10.67 3.76
C ASN A 67 -1.74 -9.94 3.18
N LEU A 68 -1.60 -8.63 3.43
CA LEU A 68 -0.54 -7.80 2.88
C LEU A 68 0.81 -8.16 3.50
N ARG A 69 1.77 -8.50 2.65
CA ARG A 69 3.15 -8.88 3.01
C ARG A 69 4.19 -7.91 2.47
N THR A 70 3.85 -7.16 1.43
CA THR A 70 4.74 -6.16 0.84
C THR A 70 3.91 -4.97 0.40
N LEU A 71 4.34 -3.78 0.78
CA LEU A 71 3.73 -2.52 0.40
C LEU A 71 4.80 -1.64 -0.24
N HIS A 72 4.67 -1.33 -1.51
CA HIS A 72 5.47 -0.32 -2.19
C HIS A 72 4.65 0.96 -2.23
N VAL A 73 5.14 2.00 -1.57
CA VAL A 73 4.35 3.22 -1.40
C VAL A 73 5.20 4.46 -1.63
N SER A 74 4.59 5.44 -2.30
CA SER A 74 5.11 6.79 -2.43
C SER A 74 4.02 7.80 -2.06
N TYR A 75 4.41 8.94 -1.49
CA TYR A 75 3.53 10.05 -1.13
C TYR A 75 4.25 11.39 -1.36
N GLU A 76 3.49 12.49 -1.46
CA GLU A 76 3.95 13.80 -1.97
C GLU A 76 5.19 14.40 -1.27
N ASN A 77 5.42 14.05 0.00
CA ASN A 77 6.51 14.61 0.81
C ASN A 77 7.65 13.61 1.07
N ASP A 78 7.78 12.53 0.30
CA ASP A 78 8.90 11.57 0.45
C ASP A 78 10.27 12.24 0.11
N GLU A 79 10.28 13.41 -0.55
CA GLU A 79 11.51 14.21 -0.77
C GLU A 79 11.99 14.98 0.47
N CYS A 80 11.14 15.21 1.47
CA CYS A 80 11.43 16.02 2.66
C CYS A 80 11.29 15.28 4.00
N THR A 81 10.75 14.06 4.00
CA THR A 81 10.63 13.27 5.22
C THR A 81 11.82 12.31 5.27
N ASN A 82 12.70 12.47 6.25
CA ASN A 82 13.83 11.55 6.43
C ASN A 82 13.33 10.10 6.33
N GLU A 83 13.98 9.29 5.51
CA GLU A 83 13.54 7.92 5.18
C GLU A 83 13.29 7.03 6.42
N TYR A 84 13.88 7.43 7.55
CA TYR A 84 13.74 6.86 8.89
C TYR A 84 12.40 7.15 9.58
N ASP A 85 11.68 8.19 9.20
CA ASP A 85 10.48 8.64 9.90
C ASP A 85 9.27 7.77 9.59
N LEU A 86 9.07 7.35 8.33
CA LEU A 86 7.93 6.48 7.99
C LEU A 86 8.02 5.11 8.69
N VAL A 87 9.19 4.48 8.69
CA VAL A 87 9.38 3.18 9.37
C VAL A 87 9.16 3.32 10.88
N LYS A 88 9.66 4.40 11.50
CA LYS A 88 9.43 4.67 12.93
C LYS A 88 7.96 4.93 13.24
N VAL A 89 7.28 5.72 12.41
CA VAL A 89 5.83 5.98 12.55
C VAL A 89 5.06 4.66 12.45
N LEU A 90 5.39 3.82 11.46
CA LEU A 90 4.77 2.51 11.31
C LEU A 90 5.06 1.59 12.49
N GLN A 91 6.31 1.54 12.99
CA GLN A 91 6.68 0.76 14.17
C GLN A 91 5.99 1.26 15.46
N HIS A 92 5.67 2.56 15.54
CA HIS A 92 4.94 3.13 16.67
C HIS A 92 3.43 2.88 16.57
N CYS A 93 2.87 2.93 15.37
CA CYS A 93 1.44 2.79 15.14
C CYS A 93 0.97 1.34 14.97
N LEU A 94 1.85 0.40 14.62
CA LEU A 94 1.52 -1.00 14.42
C LEU A 94 1.87 -1.86 15.64
N PRO A 95 1.15 -2.97 15.88
CA PRO A 95 1.48 -3.87 16.98
C PRO A 95 2.90 -4.44 16.81
N SER A 96 3.59 -4.70 17.91
CA SER A 96 4.95 -5.24 17.93
C SER A 96 5.11 -6.62 17.26
N THR A 97 4.00 -7.27 16.90
CA THR A 97 3.98 -8.50 16.10
C THR A 97 4.39 -8.28 14.65
N TRP A 98 4.38 -7.03 14.17
CA TRP A 98 4.77 -6.69 12.81
C TRP A 98 6.25 -6.32 12.75
N SER A 99 7.04 -7.13 12.05
CA SER A 99 8.38 -6.73 11.60
C SER A 99 8.24 -5.94 10.30
N ILE A 100 8.71 -4.69 10.36
CA ILE A 100 8.61 -3.70 9.28
C ILE A 100 10.02 -3.37 8.84
N THR A 101 10.32 -3.66 7.59
CA THR A 101 11.64 -3.39 7.01
C THR A 101 11.47 -2.60 5.72
N ARG A 102 12.15 -1.46 5.59
CA ARG A 102 12.22 -0.76 4.30
C ARG A 102 13.27 -1.43 3.43
N ALA A 103 12.87 -1.90 2.26
CA ALA A 103 13.74 -2.24 1.14
C ALA A 103 13.91 -1.02 0.24
N SER A 104 14.93 -1.02 -0.61
CA SER A 104 15.26 0.08 -1.52
C SER A 104 14.05 0.58 -2.33
N TYR A 105 14.01 1.90 -2.59
CA TYR A 105 13.00 2.60 -3.39
C TYR A 105 11.55 2.60 -2.84
N GLY A 106 11.36 2.87 -1.54
CA GLY A 106 10.01 3.03 -0.95
C GLY A 106 9.25 1.72 -0.72
N ARG A 107 9.93 0.59 -0.84
CA ARG A 107 9.35 -0.74 -0.58
C ARG A 107 9.37 -1.02 0.92
N ILE A 108 8.25 -1.47 1.46
CA ILE A 108 8.08 -1.88 2.85
C ILE A 108 7.71 -3.37 2.87
N ILE A 109 8.48 -4.14 3.61
CA ILE A 109 8.24 -5.55 3.86
C ILE A 109 7.53 -5.67 5.21
N LEU A 110 6.44 -6.42 5.22
CA LEU A 110 5.59 -6.63 6.38
C LEU A 110 5.60 -8.12 6.74
N GLN A 111 6.05 -8.40 7.95
CA GLN A 111 6.07 -9.75 8.51
C GLN A 111 5.30 -9.74 9.84
N SER A 112 4.01 -10.09 9.77
CA SER A 112 3.16 -10.45 10.91
C SER A 112 3.21 -11.95 11.20
#